data_AF-G0GBY8-F1
#
_entry.id   AF-G0GBY8-F1
#
_cell.length_a   1.000
_cell.length_b   1.000
_cell.length_c   1.000
_cell.angle_alpha   90.00
_cell.angle_beta   90.00
_cell.angle_gamma   90.00
#
_symmetry.space_group_name_H-M   'P 1'
#
loop_
_entity.id
_entity.type
_entity.pdbx_description
1 polymer ?
#
loop_
_entity_poly.entity_id
_entity_poly.type
_entity_poly.pdbx_seq_one_letter_code
_entity_poly.pdbx_strand_id
1 'polypeptide(L)'
;MRRAVCALLLAVTSAAVYAAPRVRSVTFLPSEFFVGDRVEMRVVVEGVDVQDLVRPEVPTLEWGVVEDIELKPVRGGVQISFYFMSFQPGSHLVPSLPCGAFTLEPQEVVVSSYYERGFTQPAPYKDPILPRGTRLFLALLGGVGLGILLLVFLFLSNGFGFVRAWCRFVEERFFLRSLLRQLGRLEEEYHGLPQDEFYTRLIEIARRYLSRFHGTRFASATTRELMDVLPGVLSEQFARQVYGVFREADGVRFGSRRVSPEHEKASLEVVRALLSGKAEEKEGGA
;
A
#
# COMPACT_ATOMS: atom_id res chain seq x y z
N MET A 1 63.38 -71.65 44.05
CA MET A 1 62.21 -70.88 44.54
C MET A 1 62.52 -69.47 45.05
N ARG A 2 63.74 -68.91 44.93
CA ARG A 2 64.06 -67.54 45.39
C ARG A 2 64.04 -66.45 44.29
N ARG A 3 63.91 -66.81 43.01
CA ARG A 3 63.92 -65.85 41.88
C ARG A 3 62.54 -65.31 41.49
N ALA A 4 61.46 -65.90 42.00
CA ALA A 4 60.09 -65.49 41.68
C ALA A 4 59.56 -64.35 42.58
N VAL A 5 60.16 -64.15 43.76
CA VAL A 5 59.68 -63.16 44.74
C VAL A 5 60.16 -61.74 44.40
N CYS A 6 61.34 -61.58 43.78
CA CYS A 6 61.83 -60.26 43.37
C CYS A 6 61.12 -59.68 42.13
N ALA A 7 60.52 -60.52 41.28
CA ALA A 7 59.75 -60.04 40.12
C ALA A 7 58.36 -59.50 40.51
N LEU A 8 57.81 -59.96 41.64
CA LEU A 8 56.50 -59.51 42.13
C LEU A 8 56.58 -58.19 42.90
N LEU A 9 57.73 -57.86 43.49
CA LEU A 9 57.94 -56.59 44.19
C LEU A 9 58.34 -55.42 43.27
N LEU A 10 58.71 -55.70 42.01
CA LEU A 10 58.98 -54.69 40.98
C LEU A 10 57.75 -54.33 40.14
N ALA A 11 56.61 -54.99 40.35
CA ALA A 11 55.40 -54.82 39.55
C ALA A 11 54.31 -53.96 40.22
N VAL A 12 54.53 -53.42 41.42
CA VAL A 12 53.49 -52.69 42.19
C VAL A 12 53.76 -51.19 42.31
N THR A 13 54.89 -50.67 41.85
CA THR A 13 55.06 -49.22 41.65
C THR A 13 54.64 -48.82 40.24
N SER A 14 53.41 -49.16 39.86
CA SER A 14 52.69 -48.37 38.85
C SER A 14 52.36 -47.07 39.54
N ALA A 15 53.32 -46.13 39.53
CA ALA A 15 53.03 -44.75 39.81
C ALA A 15 51.85 -44.38 38.91
N ALA A 16 50.70 -44.14 39.52
CA ALA A 16 49.65 -43.36 38.91
C ALA A 16 50.31 -42.02 38.56
N VAL A 17 50.82 -41.94 37.33
CA VAL A 17 51.17 -40.68 36.69
C VAL A 17 49.82 -39.99 36.53
N TYR A 18 49.38 -39.31 37.59
CA TYR A 18 48.43 -38.23 37.46
C TYR A 18 49.08 -37.28 36.45
N ALA A 19 48.54 -37.28 35.23
CA ALA A 19 48.95 -36.35 34.21
C ALA A 19 48.77 -34.96 34.81
N ALA A 20 49.88 -34.25 35.03
CA ALA A 20 49.80 -32.89 35.53
C ALA A 20 48.90 -32.09 34.57
N PRO A 21 47.94 -31.30 35.10
CA PRO A 21 47.02 -30.54 34.28
C PRO A 21 47.82 -29.64 33.34
N ARG A 22 47.62 -29.79 32.03
CA ARG A 22 48.30 -28.99 31.01
C ARG A 22 47.31 -28.08 30.32
N VAL A 23 47.62 -26.79 30.29
CA VAL A 23 46.87 -25.81 29.50
C VAL A 23 47.15 -26.08 28.01
N ARG A 24 46.11 -26.46 27.27
CA ARG A 24 46.19 -26.75 25.84
C ARG A 24 46.11 -25.49 24.98
N SER A 25 45.23 -24.56 25.35
CA SER A 25 44.97 -23.36 24.56
C SER A 25 44.29 -22.28 25.38
N VAL A 26 44.67 -21.04 25.12
CA VAL A 26 44.01 -19.83 25.60
C VAL A 26 43.48 -19.08 24.38
N THR A 27 42.21 -18.70 24.38
CA THR A 27 41.57 -17.96 23.27
C THR A 27 40.73 -16.82 23.80
N PHE A 28 40.81 -15.66 23.16
CA PHE A 28 40.04 -14.47 23.51
C PHE A 28 38.93 -14.23 22.48
N LEU A 29 37.73 -13.90 22.96
CA LEU A 29 36.56 -13.57 22.16
C LEU A 29 35.96 -12.25 22.68
N PRO A 30 35.98 -11.17 21.87
CA PRO A 30 36.61 -11.04 20.56
C PRO A 30 38.14 -11.15 20.61
N SER A 31 38.78 -11.47 19.48
CA SER A 31 40.25 -11.65 19.38
C SER A 31 41.03 -10.35 19.55
N GLU A 32 40.38 -9.23 19.22
CA GLU A 32 40.84 -7.88 19.55
C GLU A 32 39.78 -7.25 20.44
N PHE A 33 40.21 -6.67 21.56
CA PHE A 33 39.33 -6.04 22.53
C PHE A 33 39.97 -4.76 23.07
N PHE A 34 39.12 -3.81 23.41
CA PHE A 34 39.51 -2.50 23.92
C PHE A 34 39.00 -2.30 25.35
N VAL A 35 39.47 -1.24 25.98
CA VAL A 35 38.96 -0.79 27.28
C VAL A 35 37.44 -0.57 27.18
N GLY A 36 36.69 -1.21 28.08
CA GLY A 36 35.22 -1.18 28.11
C GLY A 36 34.51 -2.27 27.31
N ASP A 37 35.25 -3.08 26.52
CA ASP A 37 34.67 -4.23 25.85
C ASP A 37 34.47 -5.41 26.82
N ARG A 38 33.41 -6.18 26.58
CA ARG A 38 33.17 -7.44 27.26
C ARG A 38 33.96 -8.56 26.57
N VAL A 39 34.87 -9.18 27.30
CA VAL A 39 35.80 -10.19 26.75
C VAL A 39 35.58 -11.53 27.43
N GLU A 40 35.53 -12.58 26.61
CA GLU A 40 35.53 -13.97 27.05
C GLU A 40 36.92 -14.58 26.81
N MET A 41 37.62 -14.93 27.90
CA MET A 41 38.83 -15.74 27.84
C MET A 41 38.48 -17.21 28.05
N ARG A 42 38.73 -18.04 27.04
CA ARG A 42 38.56 -19.49 27.10
C ARG A 42 39.90 -20.17 27.31
N VAL A 43 40.03 -20.90 28.41
CA VAL A 43 41.19 -21.72 28.73
C VAL A 43 40.77 -23.18 28.71
N VAL A 44 41.42 -24.00 27.88
CA VAL A 44 41.18 -25.44 27.81
C VAL A 44 42.33 -26.16 28.53
N VAL A 45 42.00 -26.93 29.57
CA VAL A 45 42.94 -27.70 30.38
C VAL A 45 42.70 -29.19 30.16
N GLU A 46 43.73 -29.97 29.83
CA GLU A 46 43.64 -31.42 29.66
C GLU A 46 44.15 -32.18 30.89
N GLY A 47 43.63 -33.40 31.09
CA GLY A 47 44.09 -34.30 32.17
C GLY A 47 43.44 -34.08 33.54
N VAL A 48 42.35 -33.31 33.60
CA VAL A 48 41.58 -33.04 34.83
C VAL A 48 40.29 -33.86 34.81
N ASP A 49 40.01 -34.58 35.91
CA ASP A 49 38.73 -35.27 36.10
C ASP A 49 37.63 -34.27 36.49
N VAL A 50 36.45 -34.43 35.90
CA VAL A 50 35.32 -33.48 35.99
C VAL A 50 34.67 -33.52 37.38
N GLN A 51 34.86 -34.61 38.13
CA GLN A 51 34.17 -34.84 39.41
C GLN A 51 34.69 -33.98 40.58
N ASP A 52 35.92 -33.45 40.48
CA ASP A 52 36.56 -32.66 41.55
C ASP A 52 36.64 -31.15 41.24
N LEU A 53 35.84 -30.67 40.28
CA LEU A 53 35.81 -29.27 39.90
C LEU A 53 35.01 -28.43 40.88
N VAL A 54 35.65 -27.44 41.49
CA VAL A 54 35.00 -26.39 42.27
C VAL A 54 35.06 -25.10 41.49
N ARG A 55 33.93 -24.42 41.35
CA ARG A 55 33.88 -23.08 40.74
C ARG A 55 34.70 -22.12 41.61
N PRO A 56 35.73 -21.46 41.07
CA PRO A 56 36.52 -20.51 41.84
C PRO A 56 35.65 -19.30 42.23
N GLU A 57 35.97 -18.67 43.35
CA GLU A 57 35.41 -17.38 43.69
C GLU A 57 35.85 -16.33 42.67
N VAL A 58 34.95 -15.40 42.36
CA VAL A 58 35.19 -14.33 41.39
C VAL A 58 36.27 -13.40 41.95
N PRO A 59 37.47 -13.32 41.35
CA PRO A 59 38.53 -12.48 41.89
C PRO A 59 38.23 -11.01 41.59
N THR A 60 38.61 -10.13 42.51
CA THR A 60 38.62 -8.68 42.27
C THR A 60 39.91 -8.31 41.52
N LEU A 61 39.77 -7.67 40.36
CA LEU A 61 40.90 -7.16 39.56
C LEU A 61 41.04 -5.65 39.78
N GLU A 62 42.26 -5.14 39.93
CA GLU A 62 42.49 -3.68 40.03
C GLU A 62 42.27 -2.96 38.70
N TRP A 63 42.43 -3.70 37.59
CA TRP A 63 42.38 -3.19 36.23
C TRP A 63 41.03 -3.42 35.52
N GLY A 64 40.08 -4.12 36.16
CA GLY A 64 38.81 -4.48 35.54
C GLY A 64 37.81 -5.13 36.48
N VAL A 65 36.73 -5.64 35.92
CA VAL A 65 35.70 -6.40 36.65
C VAL A 65 35.53 -7.76 36.00
N VAL A 66 35.46 -8.78 36.84
CA VAL A 66 35.07 -10.14 36.42
C VAL A 66 33.58 -10.27 36.63
N GLU A 67 32.86 -10.57 35.56
CA GLU A 67 31.41 -10.78 35.63
C GLU A 67 31.07 -12.21 36.04
N ASP A 68 31.75 -13.17 35.40
CA ASP A 68 31.42 -14.57 35.59
C ASP A 68 32.61 -15.49 35.22
N ILE A 69 32.64 -16.66 35.86
CA ILE A 69 33.54 -17.77 35.59
C ILE A 69 32.69 -19.03 35.41
N GLU A 70 32.65 -19.54 34.18
CA GLU A 70 31.98 -20.78 33.82
C GLU A 70 32.98 -21.92 33.62
N LEU A 71 32.67 -23.08 34.19
CA LEU A 71 33.42 -24.32 33.97
C LEU A 71 32.56 -25.28 33.13
N LYS A 72 33.05 -25.65 31.94
CA LYS A 72 32.37 -26.59 31.03
C LYS A 72 33.24 -27.82 30.81
N PRO A 73 32.75 -29.04 31.06
CA PRO A 73 33.51 -30.25 30.77
C PRO A 73 33.65 -30.45 29.25
N VAL A 74 34.85 -30.83 28.80
CA VAL A 74 35.18 -31.13 27.39
C VAL A 74 35.80 -32.54 27.33
N ARG A 75 35.78 -33.21 26.17
CA ARG A 75 36.37 -34.55 26.04
C ARG A 75 37.85 -34.55 26.44
N GLY A 76 38.17 -35.18 27.58
CA GLY A 76 39.54 -35.30 28.11
C GLY A 76 40.04 -34.09 28.91
N GLY A 77 39.16 -33.16 29.29
CA GLY A 77 39.56 -31.95 30.01
C GLY A 77 38.41 -31.03 30.39
N VAL A 78 38.76 -29.78 30.71
CA VAL A 78 37.83 -28.76 31.20
C VAL A 78 38.09 -27.44 30.47
N GLN A 79 37.02 -26.80 30.02
CA GLN A 79 37.06 -25.45 29.49
C GLN A 79 36.60 -24.46 30.55
N ILE A 80 37.49 -23.55 30.91
CA ILE A 80 37.22 -22.41 31.79
C ILE A 80 36.91 -21.21 30.91
N SER A 81 35.73 -20.62 31.05
CA SER A 81 35.34 -19.39 30.34
C SER A 81 35.26 -18.26 31.37
N PHE A 82 36.17 -17.30 31.24
CA PHE A 82 36.35 -16.17 32.16
C PHE A 82 35.86 -14.90 31.47
N TYR A 83 34.78 -14.31 31.97
CA TYR A 83 34.15 -13.12 31.42
C TYR A 83 34.59 -11.89 32.20
N PHE A 84 35.28 -10.96 31.55
CA PHE A 84 35.79 -9.76 32.19
C PHE A 84 35.66 -8.53 31.29
N MET A 85 35.73 -7.36 31.92
CA MET A 85 35.78 -6.06 31.27
C MET A 85 36.95 -5.28 31.87
N SER A 86 37.84 -4.76 31.02
CA SER A 86 38.98 -3.95 31.46
C SER A 86 38.64 -2.46 31.47
N PHE A 87 39.14 -1.73 32.47
CA PHE A 87 39.08 -0.27 32.58
C PHE A 87 40.42 0.42 32.30
N GLN A 88 41.51 -0.33 32.23
CA GLN A 88 42.85 0.21 32.03
C GLN A 88 43.54 -0.46 30.83
N PRO A 89 44.12 0.31 29.91
CA PRO A 89 44.96 -0.26 28.85
C PRO A 89 46.30 -0.75 29.43
N GLY A 90 46.97 -1.67 28.74
CA GLY A 90 48.26 -2.24 29.15
C GLY A 90 48.27 -3.76 29.25
N SER A 91 49.43 -4.31 29.61
CA SER A 91 49.55 -5.74 29.93
C SER A 91 49.20 -5.97 31.40
N HIS A 92 48.22 -6.85 31.63
CA HIS A 92 47.70 -7.19 32.94
C HIS A 92 47.78 -8.70 33.17
N LEU A 93 47.88 -9.10 34.43
CA LEU A 93 47.86 -10.51 34.81
C LEU A 93 46.49 -10.86 35.41
N VAL A 94 45.89 -11.92 34.90
CA VAL A 94 44.77 -12.59 35.57
C VAL A 94 45.35 -13.40 36.73
N PRO A 95 44.87 -13.21 37.97
CA PRO A 95 45.38 -13.91 39.13
C PRO A 95 45.14 -15.42 39.01
N SER A 96 45.91 -16.20 39.75
CA SER A 96 45.75 -17.64 39.78
C SER A 96 44.36 -18.02 40.32
N LEU A 97 43.64 -18.89 39.62
CA LEU A 97 42.29 -19.32 39.98
C LEU A 97 42.34 -20.72 40.60
N PRO A 98 41.95 -20.90 41.87
CA PRO A 98 41.87 -22.22 42.50
C PRO A 98 40.59 -22.94 42.04
N CYS A 99 40.73 -23.93 41.15
CA CYS A 99 39.61 -24.69 40.58
C CYS A 99 39.36 -26.03 41.32
N GLY A 100 39.64 -26.07 42.63
CA GLY A 100 39.58 -27.28 43.44
C GLY A 100 40.79 -28.20 43.23
N ALA A 101 40.70 -29.10 42.24
CA ALA A 101 41.71 -30.12 41.95
C ALA A 101 43.02 -29.58 41.31
N PHE A 102 43.02 -28.33 40.82
CA PHE A 102 44.19 -27.68 40.25
C PHE A 102 44.10 -26.16 40.42
N THR A 103 45.24 -25.48 40.33
CA THR A 103 45.31 -24.01 40.30
C THR A 103 45.70 -23.58 38.90
N LEU A 104 44.90 -22.71 38.28
CA LEU A 104 45.26 -22.09 37.02
C LEU A 104 46.39 -21.09 37.24
N GLU A 105 47.46 -21.18 36.46
CA GLU A 105 48.58 -20.23 36.51
C GLU A 105 48.15 -18.83 36.03
N PRO A 106 48.83 -17.76 36.48
CA PRO A 106 48.52 -16.42 36.04
C PRO A 106 48.63 -16.28 34.52
N GLN A 107 47.58 -15.76 33.89
CA GLN A 107 47.55 -15.57 32.44
C GLN A 107 47.71 -14.08 32.09
N GLU A 108 48.63 -13.78 31.16
CA GLU A 108 48.83 -12.42 30.65
C GLU A 108 47.74 -12.02 29.65
N VAL A 109 47.21 -10.81 29.82
CA VAL A 109 46.16 -10.20 29.00
C VAL A 109 46.61 -8.80 28.59
N VAL A 110 46.75 -8.58 27.28
CA VAL A 110 47.14 -7.29 26.72
C VAL A 110 45.90 -6.54 26.25
N VAL A 111 45.55 -5.45 26.94
CA VAL A 111 44.40 -4.60 26.60
C VAL A 111 44.89 -3.39 25.81
N SER A 112 44.36 -3.20 24.61
CA SER A 112 44.71 -2.04 23.76
C SER A 112 43.78 -0.84 24.03
N SER A 113 44.30 0.38 23.95
CA SER A 113 43.48 1.59 23.93
C SER A 113 43.01 1.93 22.51
N TYR A 114 41.76 2.37 22.38
CA TYR A 114 41.19 2.84 21.10
C TYR A 114 41.96 4.05 20.54
N TYR A 115 42.45 4.92 21.43
CA TYR A 115 43.21 6.12 21.07
C TYR A 115 44.63 5.83 20.59
N GLU A 116 45.30 4.80 21.13
CA GLU A 116 46.69 4.46 20.78
C GLU A 116 46.82 3.90 19.36
N ARG A 117 45.76 3.30 18.82
CA ARG A 117 45.73 2.79 17.43
C ARG A 117 45.42 3.87 16.38
N GLY A 118 45.33 5.15 16.76
CA GLY A 118 45.17 6.26 15.80
C GLY A 118 43.74 6.50 15.32
N PHE A 119 42.74 5.86 15.93
CA PHE A 119 41.31 6.16 15.70
C PHE A 119 40.92 7.45 16.42
N THR A 120 41.39 8.58 15.90
CA THR A 120 41.13 9.93 16.46
C THR A 120 39.75 10.46 16.11
N GLN A 121 39.04 9.82 15.18
CA GLN A 121 37.70 10.22 14.76
C GLN A 121 36.71 9.07 14.94
N PRO A 122 35.52 9.33 15.52
CA PRO A 122 34.46 8.34 15.56
C PRO A 122 34.08 7.92 14.15
N ALA A 123 33.68 6.66 13.98
CA ALA A 123 33.27 6.14 12.69
C ALA A 123 32.14 7.01 12.09
N PRO A 124 32.15 7.29 10.77
CA PRO A 124 31.10 8.07 10.14
C PRO A 124 29.74 7.39 10.36
N TYR A 125 28.69 8.22 10.48
CA TYR A 125 27.33 7.74 10.63
C TYR A 125 27.01 6.76 9.50
N LYS A 126 26.65 5.52 9.84
CA LYS A 126 26.24 4.55 8.83
C LYS A 126 24.91 5.02 8.24
N ASP A 127 24.85 5.08 6.91
CA ASP A 127 23.61 5.38 6.22
C ASP A 127 22.52 4.38 6.65
N PRO A 128 21.27 4.83 6.82
CA PRO A 128 20.17 3.93 7.11
C PRO A 128 20.08 2.90 5.98
N ILE A 129 20.18 1.62 6.36
CA ILE A 129 20.07 0.50 5.43
C ILE A 129 18.61 0.44 4.98
N LEU A 130 18.31 1.13 3.87
CA LEU A 130 17.02 1.05 3.21
C LEU A 130 16.99 -0.24 2.37
N PRO A 131 16.06 -1.17 2.63
CA PRO A 131 15.88 -2.35 1.80
C PRO A 131 15.67 -1.95 0.33
N ARG A 132 16.21 -2.74 -0.60
CA ARG A 132 15.98 -2.57 -2.04
C ARG A 132 14.47 -2.59 -2.31
N GLY A 133 13.94 -1.52 -2.89
CA GLY A 133 12.50 -1.35 -3.16
C GLY A 133 11.79 -0.29 -2.31
N THR A 134 12.34 0.09 -1.15
CA THR A 134 11.73 1.08 -0.25
C THR A 134 11.60 2.46 -0.90
N ARG A 135 12.59 2.85 -1.72
CA ARG A 135 12.55 4.12 -2.47
C ARG A 135 11.40 4.15 -3.48
N LEU A 136 11.15 3.03 -4.17
CA LEU A 136 10.04 2.91 -5.12
C LEU A 136 8.69 2.97 -4.39
N PHE A 137 8.59 2.26 -3.25
CA PHE A 137 7.39 2.28 -2.41
C PHE A 137 7.07 3.69 -1.92
N LEU A 138 8.06 4.42 -1.39
CA LEU A 138 7.87 5.80 -0.92
C LEU A 138 7.51 6.75 -2.08
N ALA A 139 8.12 6.59 -3.25
CA ALA A 139 7.80 7.38 -4.43
C ALA A 139 6.37 7.12 -4.93
N LEU A 140 5.93 5.85 -4.95
CA LEU A 140 4.55 5.48 -5.29
C LEU A 140 3.56 6.02 -4.27
N LEU A 141 3.84 5.86 -2.98
CA LEU A 141 2.97 6.35 -1.91
C LEU A 141 2.83 7.88 -1.98
N GLY A 142 3.95 8.59 -2.17
CA GLY A 142 3.96 10.04 -2.34
C GLY A 142 3.22 10.48 -3.61
N GLY A 143 3.45 9.79 -4.73
CA GLY A 143 2.79 10.10 -6.00
C GLY A 143 1.27 9.87 -5.95
N VAL A 144 0.83 8.77 -5.34
CA VAL A 144 -0.60 8.48 -5.14
C VAL A 144 -1.22 9.50 -4.19
N GLY A 145 -0.56 9.82 -3.08
CA GLY A 145 -1.03 10.82 -2.13
C GLY A 145 -1.20 12.20 -2.79
N LEU A 146 -0.20 12.65 -3.55
CA LEU A 146 -0.25 13.91 -4.28
C LEU A 146 -1.35 13.90 -5.36
N GLY A 147 -1.50 12.79 -6.08
CA GLY A 147 -2.56 12.62 -7.08
C GLY A 147 -3.97 12.73 -6.49
N ILE A 148 -4.21 12.10 -5.33
CA ILE A 148 -5.48 12.22 -4.61
C ILE A 148 -5.73 13.67 -4.19
N LEU A 149 -4.71 14.34 -3.65
CA LEU A 149 -4.81 15.73 -3.20
C LEU A 149 -5.15 16.69 -4.36
N LEU A 150 -4.52 16.47 -5.52
CA LEU A 150 -4.78 17.23 -6.74
C LEU A 150 -6.19 16.97 -7.28
N LEU A 151 -6.66 15.72 -7.22
CA LEU A 151 -8.01 15.35 -7.63
C LEU A 151 -9.07 15.98 -6.73
N VAL A 152 -8.87 15.96 -5.40
CA VAL A 152 -9.72 16.65 -4.43
C VAL A 152 -9.71 18.16 -4.67
N PHE A 153 -8.54 18.76 -4.90
CA PHE A 153 -8.41 20.18 -5.19
C PHE A 153 -9.12 20.60 -6.49
N LEU A 154 -9.02 19.80 -7.55
CA LEU A 154 -9.77 20.02 -8.80
C LEU A 154 -11.28 19.87 -8.57
N PHE A 155 -11.68 18.89 -7.76
CA PHE A 155 -13.09 18.65 -7.44
C PHE A 155 -13.71 19.81 -6.65
N LEU A 156 -12.97 20.35 -5.66
CA LEU A 156 -13.40 21.49 -4.86
C LEU A 156 -13.33 22.83 -5.61
N SER A 157 -12.32 23.04 -6.45
CA SER A 157 -12.11 24.35 -7.11
C SER A 157 -13.04 24.58 -8.30
N ASN A 158 -13.32 23.55 -9.11
CA ASN A 158 -14.12 23.68 -10.33
C ASN A 158 -14.98 22.44 -10.66
N GLY A 159 -14.80 21.32 -9.96
CA GLY A 159 -15.43 20.04 -10.27
C GLY A 159 -16.96 20.04 -10.15
N PHE A 160 -17.54 20.85 -9.26
CA PHE A 160 -19.00 20.93 -9.16
C PHE A 160 -19.66 21.49 -10.42
N GLY A 161 -19.01 22.42 -11.13
CA GLY A 161 -19.51 22.98 -12.39
C GLY A 161 -19.46 21.95 -13.52
N PHE A 162 -18.33 21.27 -13.66
CA PHE A 162 -18.14 20.24 -14.69
C PHE A 162 -19.03 19.01 -14.45
N VAL A 163 -19.10 18.51 -13.21
CA VAL A 163 -19.97 17.37 -12.86
C VAL A 163 -21.44 17.74 -13.04
N ARG A 164 -21.86 18.96 -12.66
CA ARG A 164 -23.24 19.41 -12.90
C ARG A 164 -23.55 19.57 -14.37
N ALA A 165 -22.63 20.11 -15.18
CA ALA A 165 -22.78 20.20 -16.63
C ALA A 165 -22.83 18.82 -17.27
N TRP A 166 -21.98 17.90 -16.84
CA TRP A 166 -21.97 16.51 -17.29
C TRP A 166 -23.26 15.77 -16.91
N CYS A 167 -23.73 15.91 -15.67
CA CYS A 167 -24.99 15.33 -15.23
C CYS A 167 -26.17 15.87 -16.06
N ARG A 168 -26.20 17.19 -16.33
CA ARG A 168 -27.22 17.78 -17.22
C ARG A 168 -27.14 17.21 -18.63
N PHE A 169 -25.94 17.11 -19.21
CA PHE A 169 -25.73 16.54 -20.53
C PHE A 169 -26.18 15.07 -20.62
N VAL A 170 -25.87 14.28 -19.60
CA VAL A 170 -26.30 12.88 -19.50
C VAL A 170 -27.82 12.79 -19.34
N GLU A 171 -28.41 13.60 -18.46
CA GLU A 171 -29.87 13.64 -18.24
C GLU A 171 -30.63 14.05 -19.51
N GLU A 172 -30.14 15.06 -20.25
CA GLU A 172 -30.69 15.49 -21.53
C GLU A 172 -30.65 14.37 -22.58
N ARG A 173 -29.53 13.64 -22.68
CA ARG A 173 -29.43 12.47 -23.58
C ARG A 173 -30.38 11.35 -23.20
N PHE A 174 -30.51 11.04 -21.91
CA PHE A 174 -31.47 10.02 -21.46
C PHE A 174 -32.91 10.44 -21.71
N PHE A 175 -33.24 11.70 -21.50
CA PHE A 175 -34.56 12.27 -21.78
C PHE A 175 -34.92 12.18 -23.27
N LEU A 176 -34.02 12.63 -24.16
CA LEU A 176 -34.22 12.52 -25.61
C LEU A 176 -34.36 11.07 -26.06
N ARG A 177 -33.52 10.18 -25.53
CA ARG A 177 -33.60 8.75 -25.83
C ARG A 177 -34.93 8.14 -25.36
N SER A 178 -35.47 8.61 -24.23
CA SER A 178 -36.79 8.21 -23.75
C SER A 178 -37.90 8.66 -24.69
N LEU A 179 -37.88 9.93 -25.13
CA LEU A 179 -38.87 10.45 -26.09
C LEU A 179 -38.80 9.76 -27.45
N LEU A 180 -37.59 9.51 -27.98
CA LEU A 180 -37.41 8.77 -29.23
C LEU A 180 -37.92 7.33 -29.13
N ARG A 181 -37.73 6.67 -27.98
CA ARG A 181 -38.32 5.34 -27.72
C ARG A 181 -39.84 5.39 -27.67
N GLN A 182 -40.43 6.42 -27.04
CA GLN A 182 -41.88 6.60 -27.01
C GLN A 182 -42.44 6.85 -28.41
N LEU A 183 -41.74 7.65 -29.23
CA LEU A 183 -42.11 7.90 -30.62
C LEU A 183 -42.00 6.62 -31.47
N GLY A 184 -40.95 5.81 -31.26
CA GLY A 184 -40.79 4.52 -31.94
C GLY A 184 -41.90 3.53 -31.61
N ARG A 185 -42.30 3.42 -30.33
CA ARG A 185 -43.46 2.61 -29.93
C ARG A 185 -44.76 3.12 -30.56
N LEU A 186 -44.93 4.44 -30.63
CA LEU A 186 -46.11 5.03 -31.26
C LEU A 186 -46.17 4.72 -32.77
N GLU A 187 -45.01 4.69 -33.45
CA GLU A 187 -44.90 4.27 -34.86
C GLU A 187 -45.13 2.77 -35.05
N GLU A 188 -44.81 1.92 -34.07
CA GLU A 188 -45.12 0.48 -34.14
C GLU A 188 -46.63 0.21 -33.92
N GLU A 189 -47.29 1.02 -33.07
CA GLU A 189 -48.69 0.86 -32.66
C GLU A 189 -49.68 1.62 -33.57
N TYR A 190 -49.24 2.51 -34.48
CA TYR A 190 -50.15 3.48 -35.12
C TYR A 190 -51.27 2.86 -35.97
N HIS A 191 -51.06 1.69 -36.57
CA HIS A 191 -52.09 1.02 -37.39
C HIS A 191 -53.25 0.43 -36.57
N GLY A 192 -53.08 0.27 -35.25
CA GLY A 192 -54.10 -0.32 -34.36
C GLY A 192 -54.73 0.67 -33.39
N LEU A 193 -54.28 1.92 -33.36
CA LEU A 193 -54.72 2.93 -32.40
C LEU A 193 -55.82 3.84 -32.99
N PRO A 194 -56.79 4.29 -32.16
CA PRO A 194 -57.68 5.38 -32.54
C PRO A 194 -56.88 6.66 -32.83
N GLN A 195 -57.27 7.39 -33.89
CA GLN A 195 -56.55 8.61 -34.35
C GLN A 195 -56.45 9.68 -33.25
N ASP A 196 -57.49 9.82 -32.42
CA ASP A 196 -57.52 10.74 -31.28
C ASP A 196 -56.42 10.44 -30.25
N GLU A 197 -56.24 9.15 -29.93
CA GLU A 197 -55.22 8.70 -28.98
C GLU A 197 -53.81 8.86 -29.56
N PHE A 198 -53.64 8.53 -30.85
CA PHE A 198 -52.39 8.73 -31.57
C PHE A 198 -51.93 10.19 -31.52
N TYR A 199 -52.78 11.13 -31.92
CA TYR A 199 -52.45 12.56 -31.93
C TYR A 199 -52.28 13.14 -30.52
N THR A 200 -53.02 12.63 -29.53
CA THR A 200 -52.84 13.01 -28.13
C THR A 200 -51.43 12.64 -27.64
N ARG A 201 -50.98 11.41 -27.87
CA ARG A 201 -49.63 10.95 -27.50
C ARG A 201 -48.55 11.70 -28.28
N LEU A 202 -48.77 11.94 -29.57
CA LEU A 202 -47.82 12.64 -30.44
C LEU A 202 -47.57 14.10 -29.98
N ILE A 203 -48.64 14.85 -29.73
CA ILE A 203 -48.53 16.22 -29.19
C ILE A 203 -47.84 16.21 -27.84
N GLU A 204 -48.17 15.26 -26.95
CA GLU A 204 -47.58 15.22 -25.61
C GLU A 204 -46.06 15.04 -25.67
N ILE A 205 -45.57 14.18 -26.56
CA ILE A 205 -44.12 14.00 -26.83
C ILE A 205 -43.50 15.32 -27.31
N ALA A 206 -44.13 15.99 -28.29
CA ALA A 206 -43.64 17.27 -28.81
C ALA A 206 -43.63 18.37 -27.74
N ARG A 207 -44.68 18.48 -26.93
CA ARG A 207 -44.78 19.45 -25.82
C ARG A 207 -43.73 19.21 -24.75
N ARG A 208 -43.48 17.95 -24.37
CA ARG A 208 -42.44 17.59 -23.39
C ARG A 208 -41.05 18.01 -23.87
N TYR A 209 -40.76 17.80 -25.16
CA TYR A 209 -39.51 18.27 -25.76
C TYR A 209 -39.41 19.79 -25.72
N LEU A 210 -40.38 20.50 -26.31
CA LEU A 210 -40.37 21.96 -26.38
C LEU A 210 -40.30 22.61 -25.00
N SER A 211 -40.99 22.03 -24.01
CA SER A 211 -40.99 22.54 -22.64
C SER A 211 -39.65 22.42 -21.93
N ARG A 212 -38.91 21.32 -22.20
CA ARG A 212 -37.62 21.05 -21.56
C ARG A 212 -36.48 21.85 -22.19
N PHE A 213 -36.47 22.00 -23.51
CA PHE A 213 -35.38 22.68 -24.23
C PHE A 213 -35.63 24.18 -24.44
N HIS A 214 -36.89 24.61 -24.54
CA HIS A 214 -37.24 26.00 -24.87
C HIS A 214 -38.12 26.70 -23.81
N GLY A 215 -38.43 26.02 -22.69
CA GLY A 215 -39.04 26.62 -21.50
C GLY A 215 -40.51 26.26 -21.27
N THR A 216 -41.00 26.55 -20.07
CA THR A 216 -42.30 26.04 -19.57
C THR A 216 -43.55 26.53 -20.30
N ARG A 217 -43.46 27.58 -21.13
CA ARG A 217 -44.60 28.16 -21.86
C ARG A 217 -45.25 27.14 -22.82
N PHE A 218 -44.49 26.19 -23.35
CA PHE A 218 -45.00 25.19 -24.31
C PHE A 218 -45.86 24.08 -23.70
N ALA A 219 -45.78 23.87 -22.38
CA ALA A 219 -46.52 22.80 -21.70
C ALA A 219 -48.03 23.05 -21.73
N SER A 220 -48.44 24.31 -21.54
CA SER A 220 -49.85 24.73 -21.50
C SER A 220 -50.29 25.56 -22.70
N ALA A 221 -49.38 25.90 -23.62
CA ALA A 221 -49.70 26.78 -24.75
C ALA A 221 -50.83 26.21 -25.61
N THR A 222 -51.85 27.02 -25.89
CA THR A 222 -52.88 26.63 -26.85
C THR A 222 -52.29 26.55 -28.26
N THR A 223 -52.93 25.82 -29.18
CA THR A 223 -52.44 25.76 -30.58
C THR A 223 -52.33 27.15 -31.20
N ARG A 224 -53.24 28.07 -30.86
CA ARG A 224 -53.19 29.46 -31.31
C ARG A 224 -51.97 30.21 -30.73
N GLU A 225 -51.67 30.02 -29.45
CA GLU A 225 -50.48 30.62 -28.83
C GLU A 225 -49.17 30.03 -29.39
N LEU A 226 -49.15 28.75 -29.77
CA LEU A 226 -47.98 28.13 -30.40
C LEU A 226 -47.60 28.79 -31.72
N MET A 227 -48.57 29.34 -32.47
CA MET A 227 -48.31 30.07 -33.72
C MET A 227 -47.39 31.28 -33.49
N ASP A 228 -47.53 31.96 -32.35
CA ASP A 228 -46.76 33.16 -32.03
C ASP A 228 -45.41 32.81 -31.37
N VAL A 229 -45.35 31.69 -30.63
CA VAL A 229 -44.16 31.32 -29.84
C VAL A 229 -43.17 30.46 -30.64
N LEU A 230 -43.63 29.59 -31.54
CA LEU A 230 -42.77 28.68 -32.31
C LEU A 230 -41.74 29.39 -33.21
N PRO A 231 -42.07 30.50 -33.92
CA PRO A 231 -41.10 31.20 -34.78
C PRO A 231 -39.95 31.86 -34.00
N GLY A 232 -40.12 32.13 -32.70
CA GLY A 232 -39.05 32.65 -31.85
C GLY A 232 -37.98 31.61 -31.49
N VAL A 233 -38.26 30.33 -31.75
CA VAL A 233 -37.45 29.20 -31.27
C VAL A 233 -36.97 28.32 -32.41
N LEU A 234 -37.82 28.05 -33.40
CA LEU A 234 -37.51 27.21 -34.56
C LEU A 234 -37.40 28.08 -35.83
N SER A 235 -36.79 27.53 -36.89
CA SER A 235 -36.83 28.19 -38.21
C SER A 235 -38.28 28.37 -38.67
N GLU A 236 -38.58 29.47 -39.35
CA GLU A 236 -39.97 29.83 -39.68
C GLU A 236 -40.70 28.75 -40.49
N GLN A 237 -39.98 28.09 -41.40
CA GLN A 237 -40.51 26.98 -42.19
C GLN A 237 -40.84 25.75 -41.32
N PHE A 238 -39.94 25.40 -40.39
CA PHE A 238 -40.14 24.25 -39.52
C PHE A 238 -41.19 24.53 -38.42
N ALA A 239 -41.25 25.76 -37.91
CA ALA A 239 -42.30 26.22 -37.00
C ALA A 239 -43.69 26.03 -37.62
N ARG A 240 -43.87 26.33 -38.91
CA ARG A 240 -45.14 26.10 -39.64
C ARG A 240 -45.47 24.61 -39.77
N GLN A 241 -44.49 23.75 -40.00
CA GLN A 241 -44.69 22.30 -40.07
C GLN A 241 -45.12 21.74 -38.71
N VAL A 242 -44.42 22.11 -37.63
CA VAL A 242 -44.78 21.72 -36.25
C VAL A 242 -46.16 22.25 -35.90
N TYR A 243 -46.46 23.53 -36.17
CA TYR A 243 -47.80 24.09 -35.96
C TYR A 243 -48.88 23.33 -36.74
N GLY A 244 -48.59 22.90 -37.97
CA GLY A 244 -49.47 22.06 -38.78
C GLY A 244 -49.90 20.78 -38.05
N VAL A 245 -48.95 20.08 -37.42
CA VAL A 245 -49.21 18.88 -36.63
C VAL A 245 -50.13 19.17 -35.44
N PHE A 246 -49.89 20.25 -34.69
CA PHE A 246 -50.75 20.63 -33.56
C PHE A 246 -52.17 21.01 -34.02
N ARG A 247 -52.29 21.70 -35.16
CA ARG A 247 -53.59 22.08 -35.74
C ARG A 247 -54.38 20.87 -36.24
N GLU A 248 -53.72 19.92 -36.88
CA GLU A 248 -54.34 18.67 -37.31
C GLU A 248 -54.84 17.86 -36.12
N ALA A 249 -54.01 17.74 -35.11
CA ALA A 249 -54.34 17.04 -33.89
C ALA A 249 -55.55 17.66 -33.16
N ASP A 250 -55.61 18.99 -33.00
CA ASP A 250 -56.81 19.65 -32.45
C ASP A 250 -58.05 19.40 -33.32
N GLY A 251 -57.88 19.35 -34.64
CA GLY A 251 -58.96 19.01 -35.58
C GLY A 251 -59.48 17.59 -35.44
N VAL A 252 -58.62 16.63 -35.10
CA VAL A 252 -59.01 15.24 -34.81
C VAL A 252 -59.68 15.14 -33.44
N ARG A 253 -59.07 15.73 -32.40
CA ARG A 253 -59.53 15.64 -31.00
C ARG A 253 -60.85 16.37 -30.75
N PHE A 254 -61.01 17.57 -31.31
CA PHE A 254 -62.17 18.44 -31.03
C PHE A 254 -63.08 18.63 -32.24
N GLY A 255 -62.57 18.41 -33.46
CA GLY A 255 -63.31 18.65 -34.70
C GLY A 255 -63.87 17.38 -35.36
N SER A 256 -63.68 16.20 -34.75
CA SER A 256 -64.06 14.89 -35.31
C SER A 256 -63.60 14.66 -36.76
N ARG A 257 -62.51 15.32 -37.16
CA ARG A 257 -61.92 15.12 -38.49
C ARG A 257 -61.20 13.79 -38.53
N ARG A 258 -61.34 13.07 -39.65
CA ARG A 258 -60.53 11.89 -39.95
C ARG A 258 -59.40 12.29 -40.86
N VAL A 259 -58.20 11.85 -40.50
CA VAL A 259 -56.98 12.15 -41.24
C VAL A 259 -56.54 10.89 -41.98
N SER A 260 -55.91 11.02 -43.16
CA SER A 260 -55.40 9.84 -43.87
C SER A 260 -54.11 9.33 -43.21
N PRO A 261 -53.80 8.03 -43.28
CA PRO A 261 -52.58 7.45 -42.71
C PRO A 261 -51.28 8.10 -43.23
N GLU A 262 -51.30 8.68 -44.43
CA GLU A 262 -50.17 9.40 -45.01
C GLU A 262 -49.84 10.68 -44.22
N HIS A 263 -50.85 11.42 -43.77
CA HIS A 263 -50.68 12.63 -42.97
C HIS A 263 -50.26 12.31 -41.52
N GLU A 264 -50.70 11.17 -40.98
CA GLU A 264 -50.23 10.66 -39.67
C GLU A 264 -48.73 10.34 -39.72
N LYS A 265 -48.28 9.69 -40.80
CA LYS A 265 -46.87 9.39 -41.02
C LYS A 265 -46.03 10.66 -41.22
N ALA A 266 -46.54 11.61 -42.00
CA ALA A 266 -45.90 12.92 -42.15
C ALA A 266 -45.78 13.66 -40.80
N SER A 267 -46.82 13.59 -39.96
CA SER A 267 -46.81 14.17 -38.61
C SER A 267 -45.77 13.53 -37.69
N LEU A 268 -45.59 12.20 -37.75
CA LEU A 268 -44.53 11.48 -37.04
C LEU A 268 -43.14 11.91 -37.50
N GLU A 269 -42.94 12.07 -38.80
CA GLU A 269 -41.66 12.51 -39.37
C GLU A 269 -41.30 13.93 -38.92
N VAL A 270 -42.28 14.84 -38.86
CA VAL A 270 -42.08 16.21 -38.35
C VAL A 270 -41.68 16.20 -36.87
N VAL A 271 -42.36 15.42 -36.03
CA VAL A 271 -42.00 15.31 -34.60
C VAL A 271 -40.67 14.57 -34.40
N ARG A 272 -40.34 13.58 -35.23
CA ARG A 272 -39.02 12.93 -35.25
C ARG A 272 -37.92 13.91 -35.63
N ALA A 273 -38.16 14.76 -36.63
CA ALA A 273 -37.23 15.81 -37.04
C ALA A 273 -37.01 16.83 -35.92
N LEU A 274 -38.07 17.17 -35.16
CA LEU A 274 -38.00 18.04 -33.99
C LEU A 274 -37.12 17.40 -32.89
N LEU A 275 -37.34 16.13 -32.54
CA LEU A 275 -36.58 15.44 -31.49
C LEU A 275 -35.12 15.13 -31.86
N SER A 276 -34.82 14.96 -33.14
CA SER A 276 -33.46 14.65 -33.63
C SER A 276 -32.58 15.89 -33.78
N GLY A 277 -33.09 17.08 -33.45
CA GLY A 277 -32.33 18.33 -33.51
C GLY A 277 -32.01 18.80 -34.94
N LYS A 278 -32.60 18.16 -35.97
CA LYS A 278 -32.42 18.58 -37.38
C LYS A 278 -33.00 19.97 -37.70
N ALA A 279 -33.66 20.60 -36.73
CA ALA A 279 -34.18 21.96 -36.82
C ALA A 279 -33.24 23.04 -36.24
N GLU A 280 -32.10 22.65 -35.63
CA GLU A 280 -31.14 23.60 -35.03
C GLU A 280 -30.12 24.19 -36.03
N GLU A 281 -30.24 23.97 -37.34
CA GLU A 281 -29.55 24.82 -38.32
C GLU A 281 -30.30 26.15 -38.49
N LYS A 282 -30.29 26.97 -37.43
CA LYS A 282 -30.06 28.39 -37.64
C LYS A 282 -28.57 28.51 -37.88
N GLU A 283 -28.21 28.86 -39.12
CA GLU A 283 -26.89 29.33 -39.51
C GLU A 283 -26.16 29.96 -38.32
N GLY A 284 -25.01 29.39 -37.96
CA GLY A 284 -24.04 30.07 -37.13
C GLY A 284 -23.66 31.37 -37.82
N GLY A 285 -24.35 32.44 -37.44
CA GLY A 285 -23.98 33.80 -37.78
C GLY A 285 -22.71 34.17 -37.03
N ALA A 286 -21.70 34.54 -37.83
CA ALA A 286 -20.66 35.55 -37.60
C ALA A 286 -20.13 35.75 -36.16
#